data_AF-A0A354YWK2-F1
#
_entry.id   AF-A0A354YWK2-F1
#
_cell.length_a   1.000
_cell.length_b   1.000
_cell.length_c   1.000
_cell.angle_alpha   90.00
_cell.angle_beta   90.00
_cell.angle_gamma   90.00
#
_symmetry.space_group_name_H-M   'P 1'
#
loop_
_entity.id
_entity.type
_entity.pdbx_description
1 polymer ?
#
loop_
_entity_poly.entity_id
_entity_poly.type
_entity_poly.pdbx_seq_one_letter_code
_entity_poly.pdbx_strand_id
1 'polypeptide(L)'
;MNDKTYMKELLQEIQSYKQEVSLMEVCGTHTMAIARSGIREMVPANIKLLSGPGCPVCVTSQGDIDAVIKLCREPGIILCTCGDMLRVPG
;
A
#
# COMPACT_ATOMS: atom_id res chain seq x y z
N MET A 1 3.19 -10.37 20.55
CA MET A 1 4.21 -10.80 19.58
C MET A 1 5.38 -9.82 19.60
N ASN A 2 6.18 -9.79 20.67
CA ASN A 2 7.32 -8.87 20.77
C ASN A 2 8.56 -9.60 21.32
N ASP A 3 8.75 -10.83 20.83
CA ASP A 3 9.89 -11.66 21.20
C ASP A 3 11.11 -11.28 20.36
N LYS A 4 12.10 -10.67 21.01
CA LYS A 4 13.34 -10.24 20.37
C LYS A 4 14.18 -11.40 19.86
N THR A 5 14.04 -12.59 20.44
CA THR A 5 14.77 -13.79 20.01
C THR A 5 14.24 -14.26 18.66
N TYR A 6 12.92 -14.42 18.57
CA TYR A 6 12.25 -14.79 17.32
C TYR A 6 12.56 -13.81 16.17
N MET A 7 12.54 -12.50 16.45
CA MET A 7 12.86 -11.49 15.42
C MET A 7 14.29 -11.60 14.89
N LYS A 8 15.26 -11.94 15.75
CA LYS A 8 16.66 -12.14 15.34
C LYS A 8 16.81 -13.39 14.48
N GLU A 9 16.17 -14.47 14.87
CA GLU A 9 16.18 -15.74 14.11
C GLU A 9 15.58 -15.54 12.71
N LEU A 10 14.43 -14.87 12.62
CA LEU A 10 13.79 -14.59 11.34
C LEU A 10 14.65 -13.71 10.43
N LEU A 11 15.31 -12.68 10.98
CA LEU A 11 16.23 -11.84 10.21
C LEU A 11 17.43 -12.63 9.71
N GLN A 12 17.99 -13.53 10.52
CA GLN A 12 19.10 -14.40 10.09
C GLN A 12 18.67 -15.33 8.94
N GLU A 13 17.47 -15.91 9.03
CA GLU A 13 16.92 -16.76 7.98
C GLU A 13 16.72 -15.98 6.67
N ILE A 14 16.10 -14.80 6.74
CA ILE A 14 15.91 -13.91 5.59
C ILE A 14 17.25 -13.52 4.97
N GLN A 15 18.26 -13.18 5.77
CA GLN A 15 19.61 -12.82 5.29
C GLN A 15 20.35 -14.01 4.66
N SER A 16 20.06 -15.23 5.10
CA SER A 16 20.68 -16.44 4.55
C SER A 16 20.10 -16.86 3.20
N TYR A 17 18.91 -16.35 2.84
CA TYR A 17 18.20 -16.73 1.62
C TYR A 17 18.99 -16.34 0.35
N LYS A 18 19.15 -17.30 -0.57
CA LYS A 18 20.06 -17.16 -1.73
C LYS A 18 19.38 -16.95 -3.08
N GLN A 19 18.10 -17.29 -3.20
CA GLN A 19 17.40 -17.20 -4.48
C GLN A 19 16.93 -15.77 -4.73
N GLU A 20 16.82 -15.39 -6.01
CA GLU A 20 16.15 -14.15 -6.36
C GLU A 20 14.64 -14.31 -6.21
N VAL A 21 14.02 -13.39 -5.48
CA VAL A 21 12.57 -13.37 -5.30
C VAL A 21 12.06 -11.94 -5.31
N SER A 22 10.87 -11.76 -5.87
CA SER A 22 10.13 -10.51 -5.79
C SER A 22 8.87 -10.74 -4.97
N LEU A 23 8.74 -10.02 -3.87
CA LEU A 23 7.58 -10.07 -2.98
C LEU A 23 6.80 -8.77 -3.14
N MET A 24 5.55 -8.88 -3.57
CA MET A 24 4.67 -7.73 -3.73
C MET A 24 3.64 -7.69 -2.61
N GLU A 25 3.58 -6.57 -1.91
CA GLU A 25 2.45 -6.24 -1.05
C GLU A 25 1.43 -5.37 -1.79
N VAL A 26 0.17 -5.44 -1.38
CA VAL A 26 -0.96 -4.71 -1.99
C VAL A 26 -1.77 -3.98 -0.92
N CYS A 27 -1.09 -3.42 0.08
CA CYS A 27 -1.72 -2.69 1.18
C CYS A 27 -0.90 -1.46 1.51
N GLY A 28 -1.47 -0.26 1.30
CA GLY A 28 -0.77 1.00 1.59
C GLY A 28 -0.21 1.10 3.02
N THR A 29 -0.86 0.47 4.00
CA THR A 29 -0.36 0.39 5.38
C THR A 29 0.94 -0.41 5.48
N HIS A 30 1.09 -1.51 4.73
CA HIS A 30 2.35 -2.26 4.66
C HIS A 30 3.43 -1.47 3.93
N THR A 31 3.11 -0.79 2.82
CA THR A 31 4.05 0.10 2.13
C THR A 31 4.67 1.11 3.11
N MET A 32 3.83 1.74 3.93
CA MET A 32 4.27 2.72 4.94
C MET A 32 5.03 2.09 6.09
N ALA A 33 4.59 0.93 6.59
CA ALA A 33 5.28 0.23 7.68
C ALA A 33 6.70 -0.21 7.25
N ILE A 34 6.84 -0.76 6.05
CA ILE A 34 8.13 -1.17 5.46
C ILE A 34 9.06 0.03 5.32
N ALA A 35 8.57 1.16 4.80
CA ALA A 35 9.36 2.37 4.63
C ALA A 35 9.80 2.97 5.97
N ARG A 36 8.90 3.05 6.97
CA ARG A 36 9.20 3.64 8.28
C ARG A 36 10.14 2.80 9.14
N SER A 37 10.13 1.48 8.96
CA SER A 37 10.94 0.55 9.76
C SER A 37 12.31 0.24 9.16
N GLY A 38 12.60 0.71 7.94
CA GLY A 38 13.85 0.42 7.24
C GLY A 38 13.99 -1.04 6.79
N ILE A 39 12.89 -1.79 6.70
CA ILE A 39 12.93 -3.22 6.31
C ILE A 39 13.58 -3.40 4.93
N ARG A 40 13.41 -2.44 4.01
CA ARG A 40 14.05 -2.47 2.68
C ARG A 40 15.57 -2.51 2.75
N GLU A 41 16.19 -1.84 3.73
CA GLU A 41 17.65 -1.89 3.90
C GLU A 41 18.12 -3.14 4.66
N MET A 42 17.22 -3.82 5.39
CA MET A 42 17.55 -5.01 6.18
C MET A 42 17.50 -6.31 5.38
N VAL A 43 16.70 -6.35 4.31
CA VAL A 43 16.61 -7.52 3.42
C VAL A 43 17.80 -7.57 2.46
N PRO A 44 18.32 -8.76 2.11
CA PRO A 44 19.42 -8.88 1.17
C PRO A 44 18.98 -8.49 -0.25
N ALA A 45 19.92 -8.05 -1.08
CA ALA A 45 19.65 -7.47 -2.40
C ALA A 45 18.95 -8.42 -3.40
N ASN A 46 19.01 -9.73 -3.19
CA ASN A 46 18.30 -10.74 -3.98
C ASN A 46 16.79 -10.81 -3.67
N ILE A 47 16.32 -10.17 -2.59
CA ILE A 47 14.90 -10.09 -2.24
C ILE A 47 14.40 -8.69 -2.57
N LYS A 48 13.55 -8.58 -3.60
CA LYS A 48 12.93 -7.31 -4.01
C LYS A 48 11.58 -7.16 -3.34
N LEU A 49 11.40 -6.08 -2.58
CA LEU A 49 10.11 -5.71 -1.99
C LEU A 49 9.40 -4.70 -2.91
N LEU A 50 8.34 -5.16 -3.56
CA LEU A 50 7.50 -4.37 -4.47
C LEU A 50 6.25 -3.88 -3.76
N SER A 51 5.84 -2.66 -4.08
CA SER A 51 4.56 -2.09 -3.65
C SER A 51 3.61 -2.08 -4.83
N GLY A 52 2.56 -2.90 -4.73
CA GLY A 52 1.50 -3.00 -5.71
C GLY A 52 0.39 -1.97 -5.50
N PRO A 53 -0.71 -2.08 -6.26
CA PRO A 53 -1.83 -1.15 -6.23
C PRO A 53 -2.71 -1.36 -4.98
N GLY A 54 -2.19 -1.04 -3.80
CA GLY A 54 -2.83 -1.28 -2.50
C GLY A 54 -3.68 -0.14 -1.94
N CYS A 55 -3.91 0.92 -2.71
CA CYS A 55 -4.69 2.07 -2.29
C CYS A 55 -6.01 2.11 -3.09
N PRO A 56 -7.17 1.89 -2.45
CA PRO A 56 -8.46 1.84 -3.15
C PRO A 56 -8.77 3.17 -3.84
N VAL A 57 -8.40 4.30 -3.24
CA VAL A 57 -8.60 5.64 -3.83
C VAL A 57 -7.79 5.84 -5.10
N CYS A 58 -6.53 5.40 -5.11
CA CYS A 58 -5.65 5.56 -6.28
C CYS A 58 -6.05 4.67 -7.48
N VAL A 59 -6.85 3.63 -7.24
CA VAL A 59 -7.30 2.70 -8.30
C VAL A 59 -8.77 2.90 -8.67
N THR A 60 -9.49 3.81 -8.00
CA THR A 60 -10.84 4.19 -8.42
C THR A 60 -10.80 4.69 -9.85
N SER A 61 -11.70 4.19 -10.70
CA SER A 61 -11.70 4.56 -12.10
C SER A 61 -12.09 6.03 -12.30
N GLN A 62 -11.47 6.70 -13.28
CA GLN A 62 -11.83 8.08 -13.60
C GLN A 62 -13.31 8.20 -14.00
N GLY A 63 -13.84 7.22 -14.74
CA GLY A 63 -15.24 7.21 -15.16
C GLY A 63 -16.22 7.18 -13.98
N ASP A 64 -15.90 6.45 -12.91
CA ASP A 64 -16.73 6.44 -11.70
C ASP A 64 -16.71 7.80 -10.98
N ILE A 65 -15.53 8.45 -10.91
CA ILE A 65 -15.37 9.78 -10.33
C ILE A 65 -16.19 10.80 -11.12
N ASP A 66 -16.04 10.82 -12.45
CA ASP A 66 -16.77 11.74 -13.34
C ASP A 66 -18.29 11.52 -13.24
N ALA A 67 -18.74 10.26 -13.14
CA ALA A 67 -20.14 9.90 -12.99
C ALA A 67 -20.72 10.42 -11.65
N VAL A 68 -19.99 10.28 -10.55
CA VAL A 68 -20.38 10.81 -9.23
C VAL A 68 -20.42 12.34 -9.26
N ILE A 69 -19.42 13.00 -9.87
CA ILE A 69 -19.39 14.46 -10.03
C ILE A 69 -20.61 14.93 -10.82
N LYS A 70 -20.95 14.25 -11.91
CA LYS A 70 -22.15 14.56 -12.71
C LYS A 70 -23.42 14.42 -11.87
N LEU A 71 -23.56 13.33 -11.11
CA LEU A 71 -24.72 13.11 -10.24
C LEU A 71 -24.86 14.22 -9.18
N CYS A 72 -23.75 14.68 -8.62
CA CYS A 72 -23.75 15.74 -7.60
C CYS A 72 -24.17 17.12 -8.14
N ARG A 73 -24.28 17.30 -9.47
CA ARG A 73 -24.83 18.53 -10.06
C ARG A 73 -26.36 18.58 -10.02
N GLU A 74 -27.02 17.45 -9.76
CA GLU A 74 -28.47 17.40 -9.64
C GLU A 74 -28.95 17.97 -8.29
N PRO A 75 -30.06 18.73 -8.25
CA PRO A 75 -30.60 19.29 -7.01
C PRO A 75 -30.95 18.20 -5.99
N GLY A 76 -30.58 18.42 -4.73
CA GLY A 76 -30.96 17.56 -3.60
C GLY A 76 -30.03 16.37 -3.34
N ILE A 77 -28.93 16.24 -4.08
CA ILE A 77 -27.90 15.22 -3.82
C ILE A 77 -26.94 15.68 -2.72
N ILE A 78 -26.68 14.79 -1.75
CA ILE A 78 -25.63 14.96 -0.73
C ILE A 78 -24.55 13.91 -0.98
N LEU A 79 -23.32 14.35 -1.24
CA LEU A 79 -22.17 13.47 -1.42
C LEU A 79 -21.51 13.15 -0.07
N CYS A 80 -21.38 11.87 0.23
CA CYS A 80 -20.58 11.36 1.34
C CYS A 80 -19.35 10.66 0.77
N THR A 81 -18.15 11.07 1.18
CA THR A 81 -16.90 10.48 0.67
C THR A 81 -15.78 10.56 1.70
N CYS A 82 -14.74 9.75 1.53
CA CYS A 82 -13.52 9.83 2.34
C CYS A 82 -12.72 11.09 1.98
N GLY A 83 -12.01 11.68 2.96
CA GLY A 83 -11.33 12.96 2.76
C GLY A 83 -10.16 12.92 1.76
N ASP A 84 -9.55 11.75 1.59
CA ASP A 84 -8.54 11.49 0.56
C ASP A 84 -9.11 11.50 -0.86
N MET A 85 -10.35 11.03 -1.03
CA MET A 85 -11.06 11.05 -2.31
C MET A 85 -11.31 12.48 -2.83
N LEU A 86 -11.46 13.47 -1.93
CA LEU A 86 -11.65 14.88 -2.32
C LEU A 86 -10.44 15.49 -3.04
N ARG A 87 -9.28 14.84 -2.99
CA ARG A 87 -8.04 15.29 -3.63
C ARG A 87 -7.83 14.65 -5.00
N VAL A 88 -8.67 13.70 -5.39
CA VAL A 88 -8.55 13.01 -6.67
C VAL A 88 -9.11 13.91 -7.79
N PRO A 89 -8.38 14.11 -8.90
CA PRO A 89 -8.86 14.94 -10.02
C PRO A 89 -10.10 14.35 -10.71
N GLY A 90 -11.01 15.23 -11.13
CA GLY A 90 -12.21 14.95 -11.93
C GLY A 90 -12.92 16.24 -12.33
#